data_AF-A0A524GFX0-F1
#
_entry.id   AF-A0A524GFX0-F1
#
_cell.length_a   1.000
_cell.length_b   1.000
_cell.length_c   1.000
_cell.angle_alpha   90.00
_cell.angle_beta   90.00
_cell.angle_gamma   90.00
#
_symmetry.space_group_name_H-M   'P 1'
#
loop_
_entity.id
_entity.type
_entity.pdbx_description
1 polymer ?
#
loop_
_entity_poly.entity_id
_entity_poly.type
_entity_poly.pdbx_seq_one_letter_code
_entity_poly.pdbx_strand_id
1 'polypeptide(L)'
;MIFKADYTIALIGNPNVGKTTVFNVLTGSRQSVGNWPGVTVEHKEGRFRHQGKQIDVIDLPGIYSLTANTLDEKVTRNYILQNHPDLLINIVDASNLERNLYLTLQLIEMKVPVLVVLTMLDIAEQNQVVIELEHLQKHLGCAVVPLQIFHKNTELLLKQEISNAVDNRCISSLQIRYDGVVETGLQIIEAEIDFTKFELDADKKWLALKLLEQDEVYYSQLVDTELDALHNITAAIEKHRAQHIKNVIADDRYGIIHGLSVDVVKRRAGWQETFSDRIDSLVLNSYLGLPIFFFVMFLVFSLTIKASQPLVGLINTGLGWLMVKQFGLFLGLLSLPVWLTDFLSGGLGGGLVIIASFIPPILFIFISLAWLEDSGYMARAAFVADKFMRGIGLPGKAFIPLLVGFGCTVPAIMATRTLENKRDRIMTSLLTPFMSCGAKLPVYTFLAMIFFPKGANLVVFGLYMTGIILAMLTGLLLKKTLFKTQPSDFVMELPAYHLPTLNGIMMHAWHRLKDFILR
;
A
#
# COMPACT_ATOMS: atom_id res chain seq x y z
N MET A 1 29.73 12.94 -23.56
CA MET A 1 30.47 11.86 -22.86
C MET A 1 29.58 11.35 -21.75
N ILE A 2 29.09 10.12 -21.87
CA ILE A 2 28.34 9.45 -20.80
C ILE A 2 29.39 9.05 -19.77
N PHE A 3 29.52 9.81 -18.68
CA PHE A 3 30.39 9.44 -17.57
C PHE A 3 29.85 8.13 -17.00
N LYS A 4 30.60 7.04 -17.19
CA LYS A 4 30.33 5.73 -16.58
C LYS A 4 30.41 5.91 -15.07
N ALA A 5 29.39 5.47 -14.35
CA ALA A 5 29.42 5.50 -12.90
C ALA A 5 30.52 4.56 -12.38
N ASP A 6 31.17 4.97 -11.29
CA ASP A 6 32.20 4.16 -10.64
C ASP A 6 31.57 3.01 -9.87
N TYR A 7 30.39 3.25 -9.28
CA TYR A 7 29.62 2.27 -8.50
C TYR A 7 28.13 2.46 -8.68
N THR A 8 27.38 1.35 -8.55
CA THR A 8 25.92 1.36 -8.55
C THR A 8 25.40 0.85 -7.22
N ILE A 9 24.60 1.67 -6.52
CA ILE A 9 23.95 1.31 -5.26
C ILE A 9 22.44 1.26 -5.44
N ALA A 10 21.78 0.39 -4.68
CA ALA A 10 20.32 0.32 -4.70
C ALA A 10 19.72 0.53 -3.31
N LEU A 11 18.72 1.41 -3.21
CA LEU A 11 17.94 1.63 -1.99
C LEU A 11 16.82 0.60 -1.93
N ILE A 12 16.71 -0.09 -0.80
CA ILE A 12 15.68 -1.09 -0.52
C ILE A 12 15.14 -0.89 0.89
N GLY A 13 13.92 -1.32 1.15
CA GLY A 13 13.30 -1.23 2.46
C GLY A 13 11.80 -1.46 2.38
N ASN A 14 11.15 -1.54 3.53
CA ASN A 14 9.70 -1.66 3.59
C ASN A 14 9.02 -0.39 3.03
N PRO A 15 7.75 -0.46 2.60
CA PRO A 15 6.97 0.75 2.34
C PRO A 15 6.98 1.72 3.54
N ASN A 16 6.97 3.02 3.26
CA ASN A 16 6.86 4.10 4.25
C ASN A 16 8.01 4.26 5.27
N VAL A 17 9.14 3.55 5.15
CA VAL A 17 10.31 3.67 6.05
C VAL A 17 11.16 4.94 5.86
N GLY A 18 10.70 5.89 5.04
CA GLY A 18 11.48 7.08 4.66
C GLY A 18 12.47 6.87 3.50
N LYS A 19 12.34 5.78 2.73
CA LYS A 19 13.21 5.49 1.58
C LYS A 19 13.32 6.63 0.56
N THR A 20 12.19 7.20 0.16
CA THR A 20 12.15 8.34 -0.75
C THR A 20 12.82 9.59 -0.15
N THR A 21 12.74 9.77 1.18
CA THR A 21 13.44 10.86 1.86
C THR A 21 14.95 10.69 1.76
N VAL A 22 15.46 9.48 2.01
CA VAL A 22 16.89 9.16 1.85
C VAL A 22 17.34 9.34 0.41
N PHE A 23 16.54 8.87 -0.56
CA PHE A 23 16.82 9.05 -1.98
C PHE A 23 16.99 10.53 -2.36
N ASN A 24 16.07 11.38 -1.90
CA ASN A 24 16.11 12.82 -2.15
C ASN A 24 17.32 13.50 -1.47
N VAL A 25 17.68 13.08 -0.25
CA VAL A 25 18.86 13.59 0.45
C VAL A 25 20.15 13.25 -0.32
N LEU A 26 20.22 12.06 -0.92
CA LEU A 26 21.41 11.64 -1.67
C LEU A 26 21.51 12.34 -3.04
N THR A 27 20.41 12.38 -3.80
CA THR A 27 20.40 12.74 -5.23
C THR A 27 20.00 14.18 -5.52
N GLY A 28 19.26 14.83 -4.59
CA GLY A 28 18.76 16.19 -4.77
C GLY A 28 17.92 16.35 -6.04
N SER A 29 18.32 17.29 -6.90
CA SER A 29 17.64 17.54 -8.18
C SER A 29 18.08 16.62 -9.34
N ARG A 30 19.10 15.78 -9.14
CA ARG A 30 19.69 14.93 -10.19
C ARG A 30 19.06 13.54 -10.20
N GLN A 31 17.76 13.50 -10.47
CA GLN A 31 16.97 12.27 -10.52
C GLN A 31 16.14 12.20 -11.82
N SER A 32 15.95 10.99 -12.32
CA SER A 32 15.06 10.64 -13.43
C SER A 32 14.00 9.66 -12.93
N VAL A 33 12.76 9.83 -13.41
CA VAL A 33 11.64 8.93 -13.10
C VAL A 33 11.15 8.30 -14.39
N GLY A 34 11.07 6.98 -14.41
CA GLY A 34 10.56 6.17 -15.51
C GLY A 34 9.78 4.97 -14.99
N ASN A 35 9.63 3.94 -15.82
CA ASN A 35 9.03 2.67 -15.44
C ASN A 35 10.04 1.55 -15.67
N TRP A 36 9.99 0.51 -14.82
CA TRP A 36 10.74 -0.72 -15.05
C TRP A 36 10.30 -1.39 -16.38
N PRO A 37 11.23 -2.00 -17.13
CA PRO A 37 10.91 -2.60 -18.43
C PRO A 37 9.74 -3.60 -18.35
N GLY A 38 8.72 -3.37 -19.18
CA GLY A 38 7.58 -4.29 -19.32
C GLY A 38 6.56 -4.28 -18.16
N VAL A 39 6.72 -3.40 -17.17
CA VAL A 39 5.79 -3.31 -16.02
C VAL A 39 5.40 -1.87 -15.70
N THR A 40 4.36 -1.69 -14.88
CA THR A 40 3.84 -0.36 -14.47
C THR A 40 4.43 0.15 -13.15
N VAL A 41 5.54 -0.45 -12.72
CA VAL A 41 6.24 -0.10 -11.48
C VAL A 41 7.16 1.09 -11.75
N GLU A 42 7.07 2.14 -10.93
CA GLU A 42 7.96 3.32 -11.04
C GLU A 42 9.42 2.90 -10.83
N HIS A 43 10.30 3.44 -11.68
CA HIS A 43 11.75 3.32 -11.58
C HIS A 43 12.34 4.71 -11.36
N LYS A 44 13.00 4.94 -10.23
CA LYS A 44 13.71 6.20 -9.95
C LYS A 44 15.20 5.93 -9.90
N GLU A 45 15.95 6.70 -10.67
CA GLU A 45 17.40 6.69 -10.69
C GLU A 45 17.90 8.09 -10.39
N GLY A 46 18.98 8.20 -9.63
CA GLY A 46 19.63 9.48 -9.41
C GLY A 46 21.13 9.30 -9.22
N ARG A 47 21.86 10.41 -9.14
CA ARG A 47 23.33 10.38 -9.08
C ARG A 47 23.87 11.39 -8.11
N PHE A 48 24.92 11.01 -7.40
CA PHE A 48 25.70 11.94 -6.60
C PHE A 48 27.20 11.73 -6.79
N ARG A 49 27.97 12.73 -6.36
CA ARG A 49 29.43 12.69 -6.39
C ARG A 49 29.96 12.86 -4.97
N HIS A 50 30.87 12.00 -4.55
CA HIS A 50 31.55 12.09 -3.26
C HIS A 50 33.02 11.66 -3.41
N GLN A 51 33.95 12.40 -2.84
CA GLN A 51 35.41 12.12 -2.90
C GLN A 51 35.92 11.81 -4.32
N GLY A 52 35.41 12.53 -5.33
CA GLY A 52 35.81 12.36 -6.72
C GLY A 52 35.08 11.25 -7.48
N LYS A 53 34.48 10.28 -6.80
CA LYS A 53 33.73 9.14 -7.35
C LYS A 53 32.28 9.52 -7.70
N GLN A 54 31.78 9.00 -8.81
CA GLN A 54 30.38 9.12 -9.23
C GLN A 54 29.62 7.84 -8.89
N ILE A 55 28.54 7.98 -8.11
CA ILE A 55 27.72 6.86 -7.64
C ILE A 55 26.31 7.01 -8.19
N ASP A 56 25.84 5.97 -8.86
CA ASP A 56 24.46 5.86 -9.34
C ASP A 56 23.60 5.21 -8.25
N VAL A 57 22.45 5.81 -7.97
CA VAL A 57 21.51 5.40 -6.92
C VAL A 57 20.21 5.00 -7.57
N ILE A 58 19.80 3.75 -7.35
CA ILE A 58 18.55 3.20 -7.89
C ILE A 58 17.58 2.97 -6.74
N ASP A 59 16.39 3.54 -6.85
CA ASP A 59 15.33 3.36 -5.86
C ASP A 59 14.52 2.11 -6.20
N LEU A 60 14.67 1.05 -5.42
CA LEU A 60 13.87 -0.17 -5.60
C LEU A 60 12.47 0.02 -5.00
N PRO A 61 11.44 -0.65 -5.53
CA PRO A 61 10.11 -0.67 -4.93
C PRO A 61 10.15 -1.05 -3.44
N GLY A 62 9.27 -0.44 -2.64
CA GLY A 62 9.15 -0.78 -1.22
C GLY A 62 8.50 -2.16 -1.04
N ILE A 63 9.18 -3.10 -0.41
CA ILE A 63 8.73 -4.49 -0.28
C ILE A 63 8.92 -5.00 1.14
N TYR A 64 8.10 -5.96 1.58
CA TYR A 64 8.24 -6.58 2.91
C TYR A 64 9.06 -7.88 2.89
N SER A 65 9.14 -8.55 1.74
CA SER A 65 9.84 -9.82 1.57
C SER A 65 10.27 -10.04 0.12
N LEU A 66 11.23 -10.93 -0.11
CA LEU A 66 11.74 -11.32 -1.43
C LEU A 66 11.10 -12.62 -1.94
N THR A 67 9.88 -12.91 -1.50
CA THR A 67 9.10 -14.10 -1.90
C THR A 67 8.45 -13.97 -3.28
N ALA A 68 8.50 -12.78 -3.90
CA ALA A 68 8.05 -12.52 -5.27
C ALA A 68 6.56 -12.78 -5.53
N ASN A 69 5.71 -12.51 -4.53
CA ASN A 69 4.26 -12.63 -4.67
C ASN A 69 3.64 -11.43 -5.40
N THR A 70 4.27 -10.26 -5.28
CA THR A 70 3.84 -9.03 -5.95
C THR A 70 4.78 -8.67 -7.10
N LEU A 71 4.32 -7.80 -8.01
CA LEU A 71 5.16 -7.29 -9.11
C LEU A 71 6.37 -6.53 -8.57
N ASP A 72 6.19 -5.75 -7.50
CA ASP A 72 7.22 -4.96 -6.85
C ASP A 72 8.32 -5.87 -6.26
N GLU A 73 7.93 -6.96 -5.60
CA GLU A 73 8.85 -7.98 -5.10
C GLU A 73 9.62 -8.69 -6.23
N LYS A 74 8.93 -9.05 -7.31
CA LYS A 74 9.54 -9.68 -8.49
C LYS A 74 10.60 -8.78 -9.12
N VAL A 75 10.25 -7.51 -9.36
CA VAL A 75 11.15 -6.51 -9.93
C VAL A 75 12.38 -6.32 -9.04
N THR A 76 12.15 -6.13 -7.74
CA THR A 76 13.23 -5.90 -6.76
C THR A 76 14.19 -7.09 -6.69
N ARG A 77 13.65 -8.31 -6.56
CA ARG A 77 14.46 -9.54 -6.50
C ARG A 77 15.27 -9.74 -7.77
N ASN A 78 14.61 -9.66 -8.94
CA ASN A 78 15.29 -9.87 -10.22
C ASN A 78 16.36 -8.81 -10.47
N TYR A 79 16.11 -7.55 -10.07
CA TYR A 79 17.09 -6.50 -10.18
C TYR A 79 18.36 -6.81 -9.38
N ILE A 80 18.23 -7.22 -8.12
CA ILE A 80 19.36 -7.58 -7.25
C ILE A 80 20.17 -8.74 -7.86
N LEU A 81 19.48 -9.76 -8.35
CA LEU A 81 20.10 -10.97 -8.90
C LEU A 81 20.74 -10.78 -10.28
N GLN A 82 20.24 -9.88 -11.12
CA GLN A 82 20.72 -9.71 -12.50
C GLN A 82 21.73 -8.57 -12.64
N ASN A 83 21.54 -7.47 -11.91
CA ASN A 83 22.36 -6.26 -12.07
C ASN A 83 23.51 -6.18 -11.08
N HIS A 84 23.51 -7.01 -10.03
CA HIS A 84 24.56 -7.10 -9.02
C HIS A 84 25.04 -5.72 -8.51
N PRO A 85 24.15 -4.94 -7.85
CA PRO A 85 24.54 -3.65 -7.29
C PRO A 85 25.72 -3.83 -6.31
N ASP A 86 26.67 -2.89 -6.33
CA ASP A 86 27.88 -2.93 -5.50
C ASP A 86 27.55 -2.84 -4.00
N LEU A 87 26.43 -2.19 -3.65
CA LEU A 87 25.92 -2.07 -2.29
C LEU A 87 24.40 -1.90 -2.28
N LEU A 88 23.74 -2.65 -1.40
CA LEU A 88 22.35 -2.41 -1.04
C LEU A 88 22.29 -1.54 0.22
N ILE A 89 21.58 -0.42 0.13
CA ILE A 89 21.25 0.40 1.28
C ILE A 89 19.86 0.00 1.73
N ASN A 90 19.82 -0.77 2.81
CA ASN A 90 18.59 -1.27 3.41
C ASN A 90 18.09 -0.30 4.47
N ILE A 91 16.95 0.33 4.22
CA ILE A 91 16.36 1.37 5.06
C ILE A 91 15.35 0.71 6.00
N VAL A 92 15.62 0.86 7.30
CA VAL A 92 14.93 0.16 8.38
C VAL A 92 14.32 1.19 9.33
N ASP A 93 13.02 1.11 9.56
CA ASP A 93 12.33 1.94 10.54
C ASP A 93 12.63 1.45 11.97
N ALA A 94 13.26 2.32 12.77
CA ALA A 94 13.61 2.05 14.16
C ALA A 94 12.40 1.82 15.06
N SER A 95 11.25 2.43 14.75
CA SER A 95 10.03 2.29 15.55
C SER A 95 9.39 0.91 15.39
N ASN A 96 9.66 0.21 14.28
CA ASN A 96 9.17 -1.12 13.98
C ASN A 96 10.28 -2.07 13.50
N LEU A 97 11.33 -2.19 14.33
CA LEU A 97 12.57 -2.89 13.97
C LEU A 97 12.33 -4.36 13.55
N GLU A 98 11.62 -5.14 14.37
CA GLU A 98 11.38 -6.58 14.15
C GLU A 98 10.76 -6.87 12.77
N ARG A 99 9.78 -6.07 12.36
CA ARG A 99 9.15 -6.23 11.04
C ARG A 99 10.11 -5.90 9.89
N ASN A 100 10.92 -4.87 10.04
CA ASN A 100 11.87 -4.43 9.00
C ASN A 100 13.08 -5.36 8.88
N LEU A 101 13.46 -6.00 9.98
CA LEU A 101 14.54 -6.98 10.00
C LEU A 101 14.22 -8.26 9.22
N TYR A 102 12.94 -8.53 8.90
CA TYR A 102 12.57 -9.66 8.05
C TYR A 102 13.17 -9.55 6.64
N LEU A 103 13.00 -8.39 5.98
CA LEU A 103 13.63 -8.13 4.69
C LEU A 103 15.16 -8.11 4.82
N THR A 104 15.66 -7.50 5.89
CA THR A 104 17.11 -7.42 6.18
C THR A 104 17.74 -8.82 6.24
N LEU A 105 17.10 -9.75 6.94
CA LEU A 105 17.57 -11.13 7.07
C LEU A 105 17.63 -11.81 5.70
N GLN A 106 16.61 -11.64 4.85
CA GLN A 106 16.60 -12.22 3.50
C GLN A 106 17.70 -11.64 2.60
N LEU A 107 18.04 -10.35 2.74
CA LEU A 107 19.17 -9.75 2.03
C LEU A 107 20.51 -10.33 2.51
N ILE A 108 20.64 -10.59 3.81
CA ILE A 108 21.82 -11.26 4.38
C ILE A 108 21.91 -12.71 3.87
N GLU A 109 20.79 -13.44 3.78
CA GLU A 109 20.74 -14.80 3.21
C GLU A 109 21.26 -14.83 1.76
N MET A 110 20.96 -13.80 0.96
CA MET A 110 21.46 -13.67 -0.42
C MET A 110 22.98 -13.43 -0.50
N LYS A 111 23.65 -13.16 0.62
CA LYS A 111 25.08 -12.80 0.72
C LYS A 111 25.49 -11.61 -0.15
N VAL A 112 24.58 -10.66 -0.33
CA VAL A 112 24.88 -9.40 -1.02
C VAL A 112 25.46 -8.37 -0.04
N PRO A 113 26.26 -7.40 -0.48
CA PRO A 113 26.75 -6.32 0.38
C PRO A 113 25.59 -5.44 0.84
N VAL A 114 25.42 -5.28 2.15
CA VAL A 114 24.31 -4.52 2.76
C VAL A 114 24.83 -3.50 3.75
N LEU A 115 24.34 -2.27 3.63
CA LEU A 115 24.43 -1.20 4.62
C LEU A 115 23.04 -0.94 5.19
N VAL A 116 22.86 -1.09 6.50
CA VAL A 116 21.57 -0.80 7.15
C VAL A 116 21.53 0.65 7.57
N VAL A 117 20.49 1.38 7.15
CA VAL A 117 20.24 2.77 7.54
C VAL A 117 18.98 2.82 8.40
N LEU A 118 19.15 3.15 9.67
CA LEU A 118 18.04 3.28 10.61
C LEU A 118 17.40 4.66 10.53
N THR A 119 16.11 4.71 10.23
CA THR A 119 15.30 5.93 10.17
C THR A 119 14.31 6.01 11.33
N MET A 120 13.61 7.14 11.46
CA MET A 120 12.51 7.32 12.43
C MET A 120 12.93 7.09 13.90
N LEU A 121 14.18 7.40 14.24
CA LEU A 121 14.71 7.30 15.60
C LEU A 121 13.96 8.22 16.59
N ASP A 122 13.45 9.35 16.11
CA ASP A 122 12.59 10.27 16.86
C ASP A 122 11.25 9.62 17.25
N ILE A 123 10.64 8.87 16.33
CA ILE A 123 9.41 8.11 16.60
C ILE A 123 9.71 6.94 17.56
N ALA A 124 10.82 6.24 17.37
CA ALA A 124 11.26 5.20 18.29
C ALA A 124 11.45 5.74 19.72
N GLU A 125 12.10 6.90 19.86
CA GLU A 125 12.26 7.56 21.16
C GLU A 125 10.93 8.00 21.78
N GLN A 126 9.98 8.53 20.99
CA GLN A 126 8.62 8.83 21.44
C GLN A 126 7.89 7.58 21.96
N ASN A 127 8.12 6.44 21.30
CA ASN A 127 7.61 5.13 21.71
C ASN A 127 8.43 4.49 22.85
N GLN A 128 9.37 5.23 23.45
CA GLN A 128 10.25 4.77 24.53
C GLN A 128 11.13 3.56 24.15
N VAL A 129 11.37 3.38 22.84
CA VAL A 129 12.23 2.35 22.25
C VAL A 129 13.61 2.96 22.02
N VAL A 130 14.62 2.39 22.66
CA VAL A 130 16.03 2.74 22.43
C VAL A 130 16.72 1.55 21.79
N ILE A 131 17.33 1.78 20.62
CA ILE A 131 18.05 0.76 19.86
C ILE A 131 19.54 0.86 20.17
N GLU A 132 20.15 -0.24 20.59
CA GLU A 132 21.60 -0.33 20.78
C GLU A 132 22.32 -0.58 19.45
N LEU A 133 22.78 0.49 18.80
CA LEU A 133 23.38 0.43 17.45
C LEU A 133 24.58 -0.51 17.36
N GLU A 134 25.48 -0.48 18.35
CA GLU A 134 26.68 -1.33 18.37
C GLU A 134 26.32 -2.82 18.46
N HIS A 135 25.33 -3.16 19.30
CA HIS A 135 24.83 -4.53 19.40
C HIS A 135 24.14 -4.95 18.10
N LEU A 136 23.30 -4.09 17.52
CA LEU A 136 22.63 -4.38 16.26
C LEU A 136 23.64 -4.66 15.13
N GLN A 137 24.65 -3.82 15.00
CA GLN A 137 25.73 -4.00 14.04
C GLN A 137 26.48 -5.33 14.24
N LYS A 138 26.77 -5.69 15.50
CA LYS A 138 27.43 -6.96 15.83
C LYS A 138 26.56 -8.17 15.49
N HIS A 139 25.26 -8.13 15.79
CA HIS A 139 24.33 -9.22 15.51
C HIS A 139 24.03 -9.36 14.00
N LEU A 140 23.86 -8.25 13.28
CA LEU A 140 23.64 -8.29 11.83
C LEU A 140 24.91 -8.56 11.05
N GLY A 141 26.10 -8.36 11.63
CA GLY A 141 27.39 -8.58 10.97
C GLY A 141 27.65 -7.62 9.80
N CYS A 142 26.91 -6.52 9.69
CA CYS A 142 27.06 -5.48 8.66
C CYS A 142 26.95 -4.08 9.28
N ALA A 143 27.40 -3.05 8.55
CA ALA A 143 27.38 -1.68 9.05
C ALA A 143 25.94 -1.17 9.25
N VAL A 144 25.70 -0.49 10.39
CA VAL A 144 24.42 0.10 10.75
C VAL A 144 24.61 1.59 11.04
N VAL A 145 23.91 2.44 10.28
CA VAL A 145 24.06 3.89 10.37
C VAL A 145 22.73 4.52 10.82
N PRO A 146 22.72 5.28 11.93
CA PRO A 146 21.54 6.05 12.32
C PRO A 146 21.37 7.29 11.43
N LEU A 147 20.15 7.53 10.94
CA LEU A 147 19.82 8.68 10.13
C LEU A 147 18.88 9.64 10.85
N GLN A 148 19.34 10.88 11.07
CA GLN A 148 18.52 11.97 11.58
C GLN A 148 18.30 13.01 10.48
N ILE A 149 17.09 13.02 9.89
CA ILE A 149 16.79 13.78 8.66
C ILE A 149 16.97 15.31 8.83
N PHE A 150 16.79 15.85 10.04
CA PHE A 150 16.82 17.30 10.30
C PHE A 150 18.19 17.84 10.75
N HIS A 151 19.23 17.01 10.81
CA HIS A 151 20.57 17.45 11.19
C HIS A 151 21.36 18.02 9.99
N LYS A 152 22.04 19.16 10.21
CA LYS A 152 22.74 19.92 9.14
C LYS A 152 23.88 19.17 8.42
N ASN A 153 24.28 17.99 8.87
CA ASN A 153 25.41 17.22 8.31
C ASN A 153 25.02 15.81 7.82
N THR A 154 23.73 15.46 7.85
CA THR A 154 23.26 14.11 7.58
C THR A 154 23.60 13.62 6.17
N GLU A 155 23.51 14.50 5.16
CA GLU A 155 23.89 14.17 3.79
C GLU A 155 25.38 13.79 3.67
N LEU A 156 26.26 14.57 4.31
CA LEU A 156 27.70 14.35 4.24
C LEU A 156 28.10 13.04 4.92
N LEU A 157 27.57 12.79 6.11
CA LEU A 157 27.82 11.57 6.89
C LEU A 157 27.35 10.34 6.13
N LEU A 158 26.13 10.38 5.58
CA LEU A 158 25.59 9.25 4.83
C LEU A 158 26.44 8.96 3.57
N LYS A 159 26.87 9.99 2.83
CA LYS A 159 27.75 9.81 1.66
C LYS A 159 29.12 9.25 2.04
N GLN A 160 29.66 9.59 3.20
CA GLN A 160 30.91 9.03 3.72
C GLN A 160 30.76 7.54 4.06
N GLU A 161 29.72 7.18 4.80
CA GLU A 161 29.45 5.78 5.17
C GLU A 161 29.18 4.89 3.95
N ILE A 162 28.44 5.40 2.96
CA ILE A 162 28.21 4.69 1.69
C ILE A 162 29.54 4.47 0.96
N SER A 163 30.39 5.50 0.85
CA SER A 163 31.69 5.36 0.18
C SER A 163 32.57 4.32 0.86
N ASN A 164 32.60 4.31 2.20
CA ASN A 164 33.35 3.33 2.98
C ASN A 164 32.80 1.90 2.80
N ALA A 165 31.47 1.74 2.80
CA ALA A 165 30.82 0.45 2.64
C ALA A 165 31.01 -0.13 1.23
N VAL A 166 30.95 0.72 0.20
CA VAL A 166 31.22 0.35 -1.19
C VAL A 166 32.68 -0.10 -1.37
N ASP A 167 33.63 0.63 -0.79
CA ASP A 167 35.06 0.32 -0.94
C ASP A 167 35.45 -1.00 -0.23
N ASN A 168 34.83 -1.29 0.91
CA ASN A 168 35.12 -2.50 1.67
C ASN A 168 34.29 -3.73 1.23
N ARG A 169 33.26 -3.55 0.37
CA ARG A 169 32.29 -4.58 -0.02
C ARG A 169 31.89 -5.49 1.15
N CYS A 170 31.43 -4.88 2.24
CA CYS A 170 31.11 -5.63 3.47
C CYS A 170 29.87 -6.51 3.27
N ILE A 171 30.10 -7.78 2.94
CA ILE A 171 29.10 -8.85 3.08
C ILE A 171 28.94 -9.14 4.56
N SER A 172 27.70 -9.35 5.00
CA SER A 172 27.41 -9.66 6.40
C SER A 172 28.15 -10.91 6.88
N SER A 173 28.72 -10.85 8.09
CA SER A 173 29.32 -12.00 8.75
C SER A 173 28.32 -12.91 9.49
N LEU A 174 27.03 -12.54 9.52
CA LEU A 174 26.00 -13.31 10.23
C LEU A 174 25.77 -14.66 9.55
N GLN A 175 26.01 -15.74 10.31
CA GLN A 175 25.68 -17.09 9.88
C GLN A 175 24.28 -17.46 10.34
N ILE A 176 23.32 -17.40 9.42
CA ILE A 176 21.92 -17.75 9.68
C ILE A 176 21.83 -19.28 9.82
N ARG A 177 21.35 -19.72 10.98
CA ARG A 177 21.13 -21.13 11.32
C ARG A 177 19.65 -21.36 11.59
N TYR A 178 19.06 -22.20 10.77
CA TYR A 178 17.70 -22.69 10.91
C TYR A 178 17.61 -23.82 11.94
N ASP A 179 16.39 -24.27 12.23
CA ASP A 179 16.19 -25.47 13.03
C ASP A 179 16.95 -26.67 12.44
N GLY A 180 17.39 -27.60 13.31
CA GLY A 180 18.26 -28.71 12.91
C GLY A 180 17.67 -29.59 11.81
N VAL A 181 16.35 -29.74 11.76
CA VAL A 181 15.68 -30.52 10.71
C VAL A 181 15.72 -29.79 9.37
N VAL A 182 15.55 -28.47 9.37
CA VAL A 182 15.64 -27.62 8.17
C VAL A 182 17.09 -27.59 7.67
N GLU A 183 18.08 -27.40 8.55
CA GLU A 183 19.50 -27.40 8.18
C GLU A 183 19.93 -28.75 7.58
N THR A 184 19.45 -29.86 8.13
CA THR A 184 19.72 -31.20 7.56
C THR A 184 19.11 -31.31 6.16
N GLY A 185 17.87 -30.82 5.97
CA GLY A 185 17.23 -30.77 4.66
C GLY A 185 18.01 -29.93 3.65
N LEU A 186 18.47 -28.74 4.06
CA LEU A 186 19.30 -27.87 3.21
C LEU A 186 20.61 -28.53 2.78
N GLN A 187 21.29 -29.24 3.68
CA GLN A 187 22.52 -29.98 3.36
C GLN A 187 22.29 -31.10 2.34
N ILE A 188 21.17 -31.81 2.43
CA ILE A 188 20.81 -32.85 1.46
C ILE A 188 20.51 -32.21 0.09
N ILE A 189 19.73 -31.12 0.06
CA ILE A 189 19.44 -30.38 -1.17
C ILE A 189 20.74 -29.86 -1.82
N GLU A 190 21.68 -29.34 -1.03
CA GLU A 190 22.98 -28.88 -1.50
C GLU A 190 23.83 -29.99 -2.13
N ALA A 191 23.63 -31.25 -1.73
CA ALA A 191 24.36 -32.41 -2.22
C ALA A 191 23.69 -33.10 -3.42
N GLU A 192 22.35 -33.11 -3.46
CA GLU A 192 21.57 -33.86 -4.47
C GLU A 192 21.21 -33.03 -5.71
N ILE A 193 21.18 -31.70 -5.60
CA ILE A 193 20.77 -30.82 -6.71
C ILE A 193 22.00 -30.17 -7.36
N ASP A 194 22.05 -30.21 -8.69
CA ASP A 194 23.04 -29.44 -9.44
C ASP A 194 22.59 -27.99 -9.57
N PHE A 195 23.28 -27.08 -8.86
CA PHE A 195 23.00 -25.65 -8.90
C PHE A 195 23.56 -24.93 -10.14
N THR A 196 24.44 -25.58 -10.92
CA THR A 196 25.05 -24.94 -12.09
C THR A 196 24.07 -24.67 -13.23
N LYS A 197 22.90 -25.33 -13.21
CA LYS A 197 21.81 -25.11 -14.16
C LYS A 197 21.07 -23.78 -13.98
N PHE A 198 21.19 -23.15 -12.82
CA PHE A 198 20.58 -21.85 -12.57
C PHE A 198 21.51 -20.77 -13.12
N GLU A 199 21.06 -20.01 -14.12
CA GLU A 199 21.84 -18.93 -14.78
C GLU A 199 22.12 -17.70 -13.88
N LEU A 200 22.04 -17.84 -12.56
CA LEU A 200 22.12 -16.74 -11.59
C LEU A 200 23.28 -16.96 -10.62
N ASP A 201 24.14 -15.95 -10.49
CA ASP A 201 25.24 -15.92 -9.53
C ASP A 201 24.68 -15.62 -8.12
N ALA A 202 24.12 -16.66 -7.48
CA ALA A 202 23.50 -16.61 -6.17
C ALA A 202 24.09 -17.67 -5.23
N ASP A 203 24.03 -17.40 -3.92
CA ASP A 203 24.54 -18.33 -2.92
C ASP A 203 23.80 -19.67 -2.92
N LYS A 204 24.54 -20.79 -2.82
CA LYS A 204 23.98 -22.15 -2.85
C LYS A 204 22.96 -22.39 -1.73
N LYS A 205 23.25 -21.92 -0.51
CA LYS A 205 22.35 -22.10 0.63
C LYS A 205 21.05 -21.31 0.42
N TRP A 206 21.14 -20.11 -0.14
CA TRP A 206 19.96 -19.31 -0.49
C TRP A 206 19.12 -19.97 -1.58
N LEU A 207 19.74 -20.51 -2.64
CA LEU A 207 19.03 -21.26 -3.68
C LEU A 207 18.36 -22.51 -3.11
N ALA A 208 19.06 -23.29 -2.27
CA ALA A 208 18.50 -24.45 -1.59
C ALA A 208 17.27 -24.09 -0.75
N LEU A 209 17.33 -22.97 -0.02
CA LEU A 209 16.20 -22.44 0.74
C LEU A 209 15.03 -22.04 -0.17
N LYS A 210 15.29 -21.44 -1.33
CA LYS A 210 14.24 -21.08 -2.30
C LYS A 210 13.58 -22.30 -2.96
N LEU A 211 14.35 -23.35 -3.20
CA LEU A 211 13.80 -24.63 -3.65
C LEU A 211 12.92 -25.26 -2.58
N LEU A 212 13.35 -25.22 -1.31
CA LEU A 212 12.57 -25.70 -0.18
C LEU A 212 11.28 -24.90 0.04
N GLU A 213 11.30 -23.58 -0.22
CA GLU A 213 10.11 -22.72 -0.27
C GLU A 213 9.19 -23.00 -1.48
N GLN A 214 9.59 -23.88 -2.41
CA GLN A 214 8.87 -24.17 -3.66
C GLN A 214 8.63 -22.91 -4.51
N ASP A 215 9.67 -22.08 -4.66
CA ASP A 215 9.60 -20.89 -5.53
C ASP A 215 9.47 -21.33 -7.00
N GLU A 216 8.35 -20.97 -7.66
CA GLU A 216 7.99 -21.42 -9.01
C GLU A 216 9.10 -21.19 -10.05
N VAL A 217 9.91 -20.14 -9.90
CA VAL A 217 10.96 -19.78 -10.87
C VAL A 217 12.05 -20.83 -10.91
N TYR A 218 12.45 -21.36 -9.75
CA TYR A 218 13.52 -22.35 -9.63
C TYR A 218 12.98 -23.77 -9.65
N TYR A 219 11.81 -23.97 -9.05
CA TYR A 219 11.12 -25.25 -8.97
C TYR A 219 10.79 -25.81 -10.37
N SER A 220 10.41 -24.95 -11.31
CA SER A 220 10.10 -25.36 -12.70
C SER A 220 11.30 -25.80 -13.53
N GLN A 221 12.53 -25.59 -13.05
CA GLN A 221 13.76 -25.96 -13.73
C GLN A 221 14.36 -27.29 -13.23
N LEU A 222 13.72 -27.92 -12.24
CA LEU A 222 14.14 -29.21 -11.69
C LEU A 222 13.69 -30.38 -12.58
N VAL A 223 14.52 -31.43 -12.62
CA VAL A 223 14.19 -32.71 -13.26
C VAL A 223 13.35 -33.58 -12.31
N ASP A 224 12.53 -34.49 -12.83
CA ASP A 224 11.64 -35.36 -12.03
C ASP A 224 12.33 -36.05 -10.84
N THR A 225 13.57 -36.52 -11.01
CA THR A 225 14.34 -37.15 -9.92
C THR A 225 14.69 -36.18 -8.79
N GLU A 226 14.98 -34.91 -9.12
CA GLU A 226 15.27 -33.86 -8.13
C GLU A 226 13.98 -33.36 -7.46
N LEU A 227 12.87 -33.35 -8.19
CA LEU A 227 11.54 -33.05 -7.66
C LEU A 227 11.11 -34.09 -6.63
N ASP A 228 11.31 -35.38 -6.90
CA ASP A 228 11.01 -36.45 -5.96
C ASP A 228 11.85 -36.35 -4.69
N ALA A 229 13.14 -36.06 -4.82
CA ALA A 229 14.04 -35.81 -3.69
C ALA A 229 13.56 -34.61 -2.84
N LEU A 230 13.28 -33.47 -3.49
CA LEU A 230 12.80 -32.27 -2.82
C LEU A 230 11.46 -32.51 -2.12
N HIS A 231 10.53 -33.25 -2.73
CA HIS A 231 9.26 -33.64 -2.12
C HIS A 231 9.46 -34.50 -0.88
N ASN A 232 10.36 -35.47 -0.92
CA ASN A 232 10.66 -36.33 0.23
C ASN A 232 11.22 -35.52 1.40
N ILE A 233 12.14 -34.60 1.13
CA ILE A 233 12.73 -33.70 2.14
C ILE A 233 11.66 -32.78 2.72
N THR A 234 10.85 -32.15 1.86
CA THR A 234 9.76 -31.26 2.28
C THR A 234 8.75 -32.00 3.16
N ALA A 235 8.29 -33.17 2.73
CA ALA A 235 7.34 -33.98 3.48
C ALA A 235 7.90 -34.45 4.83
N ALA A 236 9.19 -34.75 4.92
CA ALA A 236 9.85 -35.10 6.17
C ALA A 236 9.85 -33.92 7.18
N ILE A 237 10.17 -32.71 6.69
CA ILE A 237 10.16 -31.49 7.52
C ILE A 237 8.73 -31.14 7.95
N GLU A 238 7.77 -31.16 7.03
CA GLU A 238 6.37 -30.86 7.33
C GLU A 238 5.77 -31.84 8.33
N LYS A 239 6.11 -33.13 8.22
CA LYS A 239 5.70 -34.16 9.18
C LYS A 239 6.30 -33.94 10.57
N HIS A 240 7.56 -33.51 10.65
CA HIS A 240 8.24 -33.26 11.93
C HIS A 240 7.68 -32.02 12.65
N ARG A 241 7.43 -30.93 11.90
CA ARG A 241 6.97 -29.64 12.45
C ARG A 241 5.45 -29.49 12.50
N ALA A 242 4.70 -30.44 11.92
CA ALA A 242 3.25 -30.42 11.80
C ALA A 242 2.69 -29.12 11.16
N GLN A 243 3.46 -28.54 10.23
CA GLN A 243 3.18 -27.28 9.56
C GLN A 243 3.67 -27.33 8.12
N HIS A 244 3.12 -26.48 7.25
CA HIS A 244 3.61 -26.33 5.88
C HIS A 244 5.01 -25.70 5.83
N ILE A 245 5.83 -26.11 4.87
CA ILE A 245 7.25 -25.72 4.79
C ILE A 245 7.47 -24.21 4.76
N LYS A 246 6.62 -23.47 4.04
CA LYS A 246 6.69 -22.01 3.97
C LYS A 246 6.52 -21.35 5.34
N ASN A 247 5.64 -21.92 6.17
CA ASN A 247 5.40 -21.40 7.52
C ASN A 247 6.55 -21.78 8.46
N VAL A 248 7.11 -22.98 8.32
CA VAL A 248 8.28 -23.41 9.11
C VAL A 248 9.46 -22.45 8.90
N ILE A 249 9.77 -22.11 7.64
CA ILE A 249 10.86 -21.19 7.31
C ILE A 249 10.55 -19.77 7.81
N ALA A 250 9.31 -19.31 7.67
CA ALA A 250 8.90 -18.01 8.19
C ALA A 250 9.03 -17.95 9.72
N ASP A 251 8.57 -18.97 10.44
CA ASP A 251 8.64 -19.08 11.90
C ASP A 251 10.10 -19.08 12.38
N ASP A 252 11.00 -19.82 11.71
CA ASP A 252 12.43 -19.84 12.04
C ASP A 252 13.07 -18.46 11.82
N ARG A 253 12.75 -17.76 10.72
CA ARG A 253 13.22 -16.39 10.48
C ARG A 253 12.72 -15.44 11.57
N TYR A 254 11.43 -15.49 11.91
CA TYR A 254 10.87 -14.67 12.99
C TYR A 254 11.51 -15.01 14.34
N GLY A 255 11.82 -16.27 14.63
CA GLY A 255 12.54 -16.66 15.84
C GLY A 255 13.92 -16.01 15.94
N ILE A 256 14.69 -16.00 14.85
CA ILE A 256 16.00 -15.33 14.79
C ILE A 256 15.87 -13.82 15.01
N ILE A 257 14.93 -13.19 14.30
CA ILE A 257 14.71 -11.75 14.38
C ILE A 257 14.23 -11.35 15.77
N HIS A 258 13.34 -12.14 16.37
CA HIS A 258 12.84 -11.91 17.72
C HIS A 258 13.98 -11.98 18.74
N GLY A 259 14.83 -13.01 18.66
CA GLY A 259 16.01 -13.14 19.52
C GLY A 259 16.95 -11.94 19.40
N LEU A 260 17.26 -11.52 18.17
CA LEU A 260 18.08 -10.33 17.91
C LEU A 260 17.42 -9.05 18.44
N SER A 261 16.10 -8.90 18.25
CA SER A 261 15.37 -7.71 18.67
C SER A 261 15.32 -7.58 20.18
N VAL A 262 15.17 -8.69 20.92
CA VAL A 262 15.19 -8.70 22.39
C VAL A 262 16.54 -8.23 22.94
N ASP A 263 17.65 -8.62 22.31
CA ASP A 263 19.00 -8.24 22.74
C ASP A 263 19.33 -6.77 22.43
N VAL A 264 18.78 -6.23 21.33
CA VAL A 264 19.11 -4.89 20.81
C VAL A 264 18.16 -3.80 21.33
N VAL A 265 16.89 -4.13 21.57
CA VAL A 265 15.86 -3.15 21.91
C VAL A 265 15.71 -3.01 23.42
N LYS A 266 16.06 -1.84 23.95
CA LYS A 266 15.80 -1.47 25.34
C LYS A 266 14.56 -0.61 25.43
N ARG A 267 13.56 -1.06 26.21
CA ARG A 267 12.37 -0.26 26.54
C ARG A 267 12.62 0.50 27.84
N ARG A 268 12.41 1.83 27.85
CA ARG A 268 12.45 2.59 29.10
C ARG A 268 11.29 2.14 29.99
N ALA A 269 11.57 1.83 31.26
CA ALA A 269 10.54 1.44 32.21
C ALA A 269 9.64 2.64 32.54
N GLY A 270 8.34 2.55 32.25
CA GLY A 270 7.37 3.59 32.57
C GLY A 270 6.30 3.73 31.48
N TRP A 271 5.41 2.75 31.38
CA TRP A 271 4.27 2.82 30.48
C TRP A 271 3.35 3.97 30.92
N GLN A 272 3.35 5.07 30.18
CA GLN A 272 2.28 6.05 30.20
C GLN A 272 1.57 5.92 28.86
N GLU A 273 0.29 5.56 28.89
CA GLU A 273 -0.53 5.52 27.68
C GLU A 273 -0.41 6.84 26.93
N THR A 274 0.01 6.77 25.66
CA THR A 274 0.03 7.95 24.81
C THR A 274 -1.41 8.39 24.51
N PHE A 275 -1.60 9.64 24.09
CA PHE A 275 -2.92 10.12 23.67
C PHE A 275 -3.50 9.29 22.51
N SER A 276 -2.62 8.78 21.63
CA SER A 276 -2.97 7.84 20.56
C SER A 276 -3.53 6.54 21.11
N ASP A 277 -2.88 5.95 22.12
CA ASP A 277 -3.29 4.67 22.72
C ASP A 277 -4.67 4.76 23.36
N ARG A 278 -4.98 5.89 24.01
CA ARG A 278 -6.32 6.11 24.58
C ARG A 278 -7.40 6.20 23.52
N ILE A 279 -7.15 6.93 22.42
CA ILE A 279 -8.10 7.01 21.31
C ILE A 279 -8.27 5.63 20.67
N ASP A 280 -7.17 4.92 20.43
CA ASP A 280 -7.21 3.60 19.81
C ASP A 280 -7.93 2.59 20.71
N SER A 281 -7.81 2.66 22.04
CA SER A 281 -8.58 1.81 22.96
C SER A 281 -10.10 1.98 22.80
N LEU A 282 -10.55 3.18 22.45
CA LEU A 282 -11.96 3.49 22.22
C LEU A 282 -12.39 3.11 20.79
N VAL A 283 -11.61 3.52 19.78
CA VAL A 283 -11.93 3.37 18.36
C VAL A 283 -11.78 1.91 17.89
N LEU A 284 -10.83 1.16 18.44
CA LEU A 284 -10.58 -0.24 18.08
C LEU A 284 -11.38 -1.23 18.93
N ASN A 285 -12.19 -0.75 19.89
CA ASN A 285 -13.03 -1.61 20.70
C ASN A 285 -14.02 -2.39 19.80
N SER A 286 -14.15 -3.69 20.05
CA SER A 286 -14.99 -4.59 19.25
C SER A 286 -16.48 -4.23 19.22
N TYR A 287 -16.98 -3.52 20.25
CA TYR A 287 -18.37 -3.08 20.34
C TYR A 287 -18.56 -1.60 20.00
N LEU A 288 -17.64 -0.72 20.43
CA LEU A 288 -17.75 0.73 20.20
C LEU A 288 -17.17 1.19 18.87
N GLY A 289 -16.23 0.44 18.28
CA GLY A 289 -15.55 0.84 17.06
C GLY A 289 -16.49 1.01 15.87
N LEU A 290 -17.45 0.09 15.69
CA LEU A 290 -18.41 0.16 14.59
C LEU A 290 -19.42 1.32 14.75
N PRO A 291 -20.04 1.56 15.92
CA PRO A 291 -20.83 2.76 16.18
C PRO A 291 -20.06 4.07 15.98
N ILE A 292 -18.84 4.18 16.52
CA ILE A 292 -17.99 5.37 16.34
C ILE A 292 -17.69 5.59 14.86
N PHE A 293 -17.40 4.51 14.13
CA PHE A 293 -17.21 4.57 12.70
C PHE A 293 -18.42 5.14 11.96
N PHE A 294 -19.62 4.60 12.20
CA PHE A 294 -20.83 5.13 11.57
C PHE A 294 -21.12 6.58 11.98
N PHE A 295 -20.80 6.98 13.21
CA PHE A 295 -20.93 8.35 13.67
C PHE A 295 -19.96 9.30 12.93
N VAL A 296 -18.69 8.93 12.79
CA VAL A 296 -17.69 9.71 12.03
C VAL A 296 -18.12 9.82 10.56
N MET A 297 -18.62 8.75 9.97
CA MET A 297 -19.13 8.76 8.59
C MET A 297 -20.37 9.63 8.43
N PHE A 298 -21.29 9.58 9.40
CA PHE A 298 -22.42 10.49 9.45
C PHE A 298 -21.97 11.96 9.48
N LEU A 299 -20.95 12.29 10.28
CA LEU A 299 -20.37 13.63 10.32
C LEU A 299 -19.78 14.03 8.97
N VAL A 300 -19.02 13.15 8.33
CA VAL A 300 -18.45 13.39 6.98
C VAL A 300 -19.54 13.68 5.96
N PHE A 301 -20.59 12.85 5.89
CA PHE A 301 -21.69 13.07 4.95
C PHE A 301 -22.50 14.33 5.28
N SER A 302 -22.77 14.58 6.57
CA SER A 302 -23.50 15.78 7.02
C SER A 302 -22.72 17.05 6.68
N LEU A 303 -21.42 17.07 6.95
CA LEU A 303 -20.53 18.19 6.62
C LEU A 303 -20.47 18.40 5.11
N THR A 304 -20.27 17.32 4.35
CA THR A 304 -20.21 17.37 2.88
C THR A 304 -21.48 17.98 2.30
N ILE A 305 -22.66 17.49 2.69
CA ILE A 305 -23.93 17.97 2.15
C ILE A 305 -24.14 19.43 2.56
N LYS A 306 -24.02 19.75 3.84
CA LYS A 306 -24.25 21.13 4.34
C LYS A 306 -23.28 22.14 3.73
N ALA A 307 -22.00 21.78 3.61
CA ALA A 307 -20.98 22.67 3.06
C ALA A 307 -21.09 22.83 1.54
N SER A 308 -21.58 21.81 0.82
CA SER A 308 -21.76 21.89 -0.64
C SER A 308 -23.01 22.67 -1.06
N GLN A 309 -24.09 22.68 -0.28
CA GLN A 309 -25.37 23.32 -0.63
C GLN A 309 -25.26 24.79 -1.10
N PRO A 310 -24.49 25.69 -0.45
CA PRO A 310 -24.35 27.07 -0.92
C PRO A 310 -23.74 27.16 -2.33
N LEU A 311 -22.73 26.35 -2.62
CA LEU A 311 -22.07 26.31 -3.93
C LEU A 311 -22.98 25.69 -4.99
N VAL A 312 -23.73 24.65 -4.64
CA VAL A 312 -24.77 24.07 -5.51
C VAL A 312 -25.84 25.11 -5.85
N GLY A 313 -26.29 25.89 -4.87
CA GLY A 313 -27.24 26.98 -5.08
C GLY A 313 -26.71 28.05 -6.03
N LEU A 314 -25.44 28.44 -5.88
CA LEU A 314 -24.77 29.39 -6.78
C LEU A 314 -24.69 28.87 -8.22
N ILE A 315 -24.33 27.60 -8.41
CA ILE A 315 -24.27 26.95 -9.71
C ILE A 315 -25.66 26.89 -10.35
N ASN A 316 -26.67 26.38 -9.62
CA ASN A 316 -28.04 26.29 -10.12
C ASN A 316 -28.60 27.65 -10.51
N THR A 317 -28.31 28.70 -9.74
CA THR A 317 -28.79 30.06 -10.02
C THR A 317 -28.03 30.69 -11.18
N GLY A 318 -26.69 30.64 -11.16
CA GLY A 318 -25.83 31.28 -12.15
C GLY A 318 -25.87 30.60 -13.50
N LEU A 319 -25.56 29.30 -13.55
CA LEU A 319 -25.62 28.52 -14.79
C LEU A 319 -27.06 28.30 -15.25
N GLY A 320 -28.03 28.16 -14.34
CA GLY A 320 -29.44 28.10 -14.74
C GLY A 320 -29.91 29.40 -15.40
N TRP A 321 -29.50 30.55 -14.87
CA TRP A 321 -29.77 31.84 -15.53
C TRP A 321 -29.09 31.94 -16.89
N LEU A 322 -27.82 31.56 -17.00
CA LEU A 322 -27.05 31.70 -18.25
C LEU A 322 -27.46 30.67 -19.33
N MET A 323 -27.43 29.39 -19.00
CA MET A 323 -27.57 28.28 -19.95
C MET A 323 -29.02 27.88 -20.24
N VAL A 324 -29.96 28.21 -19.33
CA VAL A 324 -31.39 27.91 -19.55
C VAL A 324 -32.11 29.19 -19.97
N LYS A 325 -32.09 30.23 -19.12
CA LYS A 325 -32.88 31.45 -19.39
C LYS A 325 -32.29 32.31 -20.52
N GLN A 326 -31.03 32.73 -20.42
CA GLN A 326 -30.43 33.63 -21.42
C GLN A 326 -30.20 32.92 -22.76
N PHE A 327 -29.73 31.68 -22.72
CA PHE A 327 -29.56 30.87 -23.93
C PHE A 327 -30.91 30.59 -24.62
N GLY A 328 -31.98 30.31 -23.86
CA GLY A 328 -33.33 30.16 -24.40
C GLY A 328 -33.85 31.43 -25.07
N LEU A 329 -33.64 32.60 -24.45
CA LEU A 329 -33.99 33.91 -25.05
C LEU A 329 -33.20 34.18 -26.33
N PHE A 330 -31.90 33.88 -26.35
CA PHE A 330 -31.05 34.02 -27.53
C PHE A 330 -31.50 33.13 -28.70
N LEU A 331 -31.84 31.87 -28.42
CA LEU A 331 -32.38 30.94 -29.42
C LEU A 331 -33.76 31.39 -29.92
N GLY A 332 -34.57 32.01 -29.06
CA GLY A 332 -35.84 32.63 -29.44
C GLY A 332 -35.68 33.81 -30.39
N LEU A 333 -34.65 34.66 -30.19
CA LEU A 333 -34.30 35.75 -31.11
C LEU A 333 -33.89 35.25 -32.50
N LEU A 334 -33.32 34.04 -32.58
CA LEU A 334 -32.97 33.36 -33.84
C LEU A 334 -34.17 32.73 -34.55
N SER A 335 -35.40 32.86 -34.01
CA SER A 335 -36.64 32.31 -34.58
C SER A 335 -36.62 30.79 -34.79
N LEU A 336 -35.92 30.05 -33.92
CA LEU A 336 -35.89 28.59 -33.98
C LEU A 336 -37.25 27.99 -33.53
N PRO A 337 -37.61 26.79 -34.03
CA PRO A 337 -38.82 26.10 -33.60
C PRO A 337 -38.84 25.85 -32.08
N VAL A 338 -40.01 26.00 -31.45
CA VAL A 338 -40.21 25.88 -29.99
C VAL A 338 -39.68 24.55 -29.42
N TRP A 339 -39.89 23.45 -30.13
CA TRP A 339 -39.39 22.14 -29.68
C TRP A 339 -37.85 22.08 -29.62
N LEU A 340 -37.16 22.76 -30.53
CA LEU A 340 -35.70 22.79 -30.59
C LEU A 340 -35.13 23.74 -29.53
N THR A 341 -35.80 24.87 -29.26
CA THR A 341 -35.40 25.78 -28.18
C THR A 341 -35.55 25.12 -26.82
N ASP A 342 -36.63 24.36 -26.58
CA ASP A 342 -36.86 23.64 -25.32
C ASP A 342 -35.86 22.49 -25.15
N PHE A 343 -35.52 21.79 -26.23
CA PHE A 343 -34.51 20.73 -26.19
C PHE A 343 -33.11 21.27 -25.89
N LEU A 344 -32.69 22.35 -26.55
CA LEU A 344 -31.35 22.93 -26.37
C LEU A 344 -31.20 23.65 -25.02
N SER A 345 -32.16 24.50 -24.64
CA SER A 345 -32.07 25.27 -23.39
C SER A 345 -32.52 24.47 -22.17
N GLY A 346 -33.66 23.78 -22.24
CA GLY A 346 -34.21 22.99 -21.16
C GLY A 346 -33.53 21.64 -21.00
N GLY A 347 -33.32 20.93 -22.12
CA GLY A 347 -32.66 19.62 -22.14
C GLY A 347 -31.15 19.71 -21.92
N LEU A 348 -30.40 20.26 -22.88
CA LEU A 348 -28.93 20.33 -22.78
C LEU A 348 -28.48 21.33 -21.70
N GLY A 349 -29.04 22.53 -21.69
CA GLY A 349 -28.71 23.55 -20.68
C GLY A 349 -29.05 23.09 -19.25
N GLY A 350 -30.24 22.53 -19.04
CA GLY A 350 -30.62 21.92 -17.77
C GLY A 350 -29.73 20.73 -17.38
N GLY A 351 -29.38 19.87 -18.35
CA GLY A 351 -28.45 18.77 -18.14
C GLY A 351 -27.06 19.23 -17.68
N LEU A 352 -26.50 20.27 -18.30
CA LEU A 352 -25.22 20.87 -17.91
C LEU A 352 -25.24 21.43 -16.48
N VAL A 353 -26.33 22.11 -16.10
CA VAL A 353 -26.52 22.63 -14.74
C VAL A 353 -26.54 21.48 -13.73
N ILE A 354 -27.25 20.39 -14.03
CA ILE A 354 -27.31 19.21 -13.16
C ILE A 354 -25.92 18.59 -12.98
N ILE A 355 -25.17 18.41 -14.07
CA ILE A 355 -23.80 17.86 -14.02
C ILE A 355 -22.89 18.76 -13.19
N ALA A 356 -22.91 20.07 -13.43
CA ALA A 356 -22.09 21.04 -12.69
C ALA A 356 -22.43 21.05 -11.19
N SER A 357 -23.69 20.85 -10.83
CA SER A 357 -24.15 20.82 -9.43
C SER A 357 -23.66 19.60 -8.64
N PHE A 358 -23.10 18.56 -9.29
CA PHE A 358 -22.42 17.46 -8.58
C PHE A 358 -20.97 17.77 -8.20
N ILE A 359 -20.34 18.78 -8.80
CA ILE A 359 -18.94 19.13 -8.55
C ILE A 359 -18.70 19.53 -7.08
N PRO A 360 -19.50 20.42 -6.45
CA PRO A 360 -19.23 20.82 -5.07
C PRO A 360 -19.35 19.67 -4.06
N PRO A 361 -20.42 18.83 -4.06
CA PRO A 361 -20.47 17.67 -3.17
C PRO A 361 -19.26 16.76 -3.31
N ILE A 362 -18.79 16.49 -4.54
CA ILE A 362 -17.61 15.65 -4.78
C ILE A 362 -16.35 16.27 -4.18
N LEU A 363 -16.14 17.59 -4.34
CA LEU A 363 -15.02 18.31 -3.74
C LEU A 363 -15.00 18.17 -2.21
N PHE A 364 -16.14 18.37 -1.54
CA PHE A 364 -16.20 18.25 -0.08
C PHE A 364 -16.04 16.82 0.42
N ILE A 365 -16.50 15.81 -0.35
CA ILE A 365 -16.18 14.41 -0.05
C ILE A 365 -14.66 14.20 -0.12
N PHE A 366 -13.98 14.68 -1.16
CA PHE A 366 -12.53 14.52 -1.27
C PHE A 366 -11.76 15.22 -0.15
N ILE A 367 -12.18 16.43 0.25
CA ILE A 367 -11.61 17.14 1.40
C ILE A 367 -11.78 16.30 2.68
N SER A 368 -13.00 15.79 2.91
CA SER A 368 -13.31 15.00 4.12
C SER A 368 -12.55 13.68 4.15
N LEU A 369 -12.40 13.00 3.00
CA LEU A 369 -11.63 11.78 2.89
C LEU A 369 -10.14 12.03 3.09
N ALA A 370 -9.58 13.08 2.49
CA ALA A 370 -8.18 13.46 2.70
C ALA A 370 -7.89 13.76 4.17
N TRP A 371 -8.82 14.43 4.86
CA TRP A 371 -8.69 14.69 6.30
C TRP A 371 -8.67 13.41 7.15
N LEU A 372 -9.49 12.42 6.82
CA LEU A 372 -9.50 11.11 7.51
C LEU A 372 -8.30 10.23 7.16
N GLU A 373 -7.78 10.38 5.94
CA GLU A 373 -6.59 9.68 5.45
C GLU A 373 -5.34 10.20 6.15
N ASP A 374 -5.13 11.51 6.14
CA ASP A 374 -3.96 12.18 6.73
C ASP A 374 -3.95 12.11 8.27
N SER A 375 -5.12 12.01 8.92
CA SER A 375 -5.20 11.79 10.37
C SER A 375 -4.85 10.37 10.81
N GLY A 376 -4.75 9.41 9.88
CA GLY A 376 -4.52 8.00 10.19
C GLY A 376 -5.76 7.24 10.67
N TYR A 377 -6.94 7.89 10.74
CA TYR A 377 -8.18 7.23 11.15
C TYR A 377 -8.61 6.12 10.19
N MET A 378 -8.35 6.27 8.89
CA MET A 378 -8.70 5.27 7.87
C MET A 378 -8.13 3.88 8.17
N ALA A 379 -6.91 3.78 8.72
CA ALA A 379 -6.32 2.50 9.08
C ALA A 379 -7.11 1.79 10.20
N ARG A 380 -7.53 2.53 11.24
CA ARG A 380 -8.35 1.97 12.33
C ARG A 380 -9.72 1.55 11.86
N ALA A 381 -10.37 2.40 11.05
CA ALA A 381 -11.66 2.09 10.44
C ALA A 381 -11.62 0.80 9.62
N ALA A 382 -10.57 0.63 8.81
CA ALA A 382 -10.35 -0.59 8.03
C ALA A 382 -10.13 -1.81 8.94
N PHE A 383 -9.37 -1.67 10.03
CA PHE A 383 -9.17 -2.73 11.01
C PHE A 383 -10.48 -3.18 11.68
N VAL A 384 -11.32 -2.24 12.12
CA VAL A 384 -12.63 -2.56 12.72
C VAL A 384 -13.55 -3.29 11.73
N ALA A 385 -13.53 -2.88 10.46
CA ALA A 385 -14.34 -3.50 9.41
C ALA A 385 -13.79 -4.85 8.90
N ASP A 386 -12.53 -5.16 9.21
CA ASP A 386 -11.81 -6.28 8.62
C ASP A 386 -12.46 -7.64 8.93
N LYS A 387 -13.00 -7.83 10.14
CA LYS A 387 -13.74 -9.05 10.51
C LYS A 387 -14.93 -9.32 9.57
N PHE A 388 -15.67 -8.28 9.19
CA PHE A 388 -16.82 -8.39 8.28
C PHE A 388 -16.35 -8.62 6.83
N MET A 389 -15.33 -7.87 6.41
CA MET A 389 -14.80 -7.94 5.03
C MET A 389 -14.15 -9.28 4.71
N ARG A 390 -13.44 -9.89 5.66
CA ARG A 390 -12.88 -11.25 5.50
C ARG A 390 -13.95 -12.31 5.23
N GLY A 391 -15.15 -12.13 5.77
CA GLY A 391 -16.32 -12.97 5.45
C GLY A 391 -16.63 -12.97 3.94
N ILE A 392 -16.62 -11.78 3.32
CA ILE A 392 -16.85 -11.57 1.89
C ILE A 392 -15.60 -11.96 1.06
N GLY A 393 -14.42 -12.03 1.67
CA GLY A 393 -13.15 -12.38 1.03
C GLY A 393 -12.35 -11.17 0.55
N LEU A 394 -12.54 -10.02 1.20
CA LEU A 394 -11.82 -8.78 0.94
C LEU A 394 -11.05 -8.32 2.19
N PRO A 395 -9.94 -7.59 2.06
CA PRO A 395 -9.27 -6.96 3.19
C PRO A 395 -10.14 -5.83 3.77
N GLY A 396 -9.99 -5.54 5.07
CA GLY A 396 -10.70 -4.43 5.73
C GLY A 396 -10.55 -3.08 5.05
N LYS A 397 -9.41 -2.81 4.38
CA LYS A 397 -9.18 -1.61 3.56
C LYS A 397 -10.24 -1.42 2.46
N ALA A 398 -10.79 -2.51 1.91
CA ALA A 398 -11.79 -2.46 0.84
C ALA A 398 -13.15 -1.91 1.30
N PHE A 399 -13.40 -1.88 2.60
CA PHE A 399 -14.62 -1.32 3.15
C PHE A 399 -14.74 0.18 2.90
N ILE A 400 -13.61 0.90 2.87
CA ILE A 400 -13.59 2.36 2.70
C ILE A 400 -14.11 2.75 1.31
N PRO A 401 -13.58 2.23 0.19
CA PRO A 401 -14.17 2.45 -1.14
C PRO A 401 -15.65 2.10 -1.21
N LEU A 402 -16.07 0.95 -0.65
CA LEU A 402 -17.48 0.54 -0.66
C LEU A 402 -18.38 1.52 0.07
N LEU A 403 -17.94 2.00 1.23
CA LEU A 403 -18.70 2.98 1.99
C LEU A 403 -18.80 4.32 1.24
N VAL A 404 -17.68 4.79 0.67
CA VAL A 404 -17.68 5.99 -0.19
C VAL A 404 -18.64 5.82 -1.38
N GLY A 405 -18.86 4.58 -1.83
CA GLY A 405 -19.82 4.23 -2.89
C GLY A 405 -21.27 4.60 -2.58
N PHE A 406 -21.68 4.64 -1.30
CA PHE A 406 -22.98 5.17 -0.89
C PHE A 406 -23.08 6.69 -1.06
N GLY A 407 -21.95 7.41 -1.07
CA GLY A 407 -21.90 8.83 -1.43
C GLY A 407 -21.86 9.01 -2.94
N CYS A 408 -20.81 8.50 -3.57
CA CYS A 408 -20.60 8.60 -5.01
C CYS A 408 -19.77 7.41 -5.54
N THR A 409 -20.28 6.74 -6.57
CA THR A 409 -19.65 5.56 -7.17
C THR A 409 -18.32 5.88 -7.86
N VAL A 410 -18.16 7.07 -8.46
CA VAL A 410 -16.93 7.42 -9.20
C VAL A 410 -15.72 7.59 -8.26
N PRO A 411 -15.77 8.46 -7.22
CA PRO A 411 -14.73 8.53 -6.18
C PRO A 411 -14.46 7.19 -5.50
N ALA A 412 -15.50 6.38 -5.28
CA ALA A 412 -15.37 5.06 -4.68
C ALA A 412 -14.55 4.09 -5.54
N ILE A 413 -14.83 4.02 -6.85
CA ILE A 413 -14.04 3.20 -7.79
C ILE A 413 -12.60 3.72 -7.84
N MET A 414 -12.39 5.04 -7.88
CA MET A 414 -11.03 5.62 -7.85
C MET A 414 -10.30 5.27 -6.54
N ALA A 415 -11.00 5.29 -5.41
CA ALA A 415 -10.45 4.96 -4.10
C ALA A 415 -10.01 3.49 -4.00
N THR A 416 -10.54 2.58 -4.84
CA THR A 416 -10.06 1.18 -4.86
C THR A 416 -8.58 1.06 -5.19
N ARG A 417 -7.96 2.07 -5.84
CA ARG A 417 -6.52 2.09 -6.15
C ARG A 417 -5.63 2.01 -4.90
N THR A 418 -6.15 2.34 -3.72
CA THR A 418 -5.42 2.23 -2.45
C THR A 418 -5.23 0.78 -1.98
N LEU A 419 -5.97 -0.17 -2.55
CA LEU A 419 -5.79 -1.61 -2.28
C LEU A 419 -4.52 -2.10 -2.97
N GLU A 420 -3.69 -2.90 -2.32
CA GLU A 420 -2.39 -3.35 -2.86
C GLU A 420 -2.58 -4.40 -3.97
N ASN A 421 -3.46 -5.37 -3.74
CA ASN A 421 -3.67 -6.47 -4.67
C ASN A 421 -4.64 -6.10 -5.80
N LYS A 422 -4.27 -6.46 -7.03
CA LYS A 422 -5.12 -6.30 -8.23
C LYS A 422 -6.48 -7.00 -8.09
N ARG A 423 -6.51 -8.19 -7.47
CA ARG A 423 -7.74 -8.93 -7.16
C ARG A 423 -8.71 -8.07 -6.35
N ASP A 424 -8.22 -7.51 -5.24
CA ASP A 424 -9.05 -6.77 -4.29
C ASP A 424 -9.57 -5.48 -4.92
N ARG A 425 -8.75 -4.81 -5.74
CA ARG A 425 -9.16 -3.65 -6.56
C ARG A 425 -10.33 -3.98 -7.48
N ILE A 426 -10.23 -5.07 -8.25
CA ILE A 426 -11.25 -5.48 -9.22
C ILE A 426 -12.53 -5.88 -8.49
N MET A 427 -12.41 -6.75 -7.47
CA MET A 427 -13.56 -7.23 -6.72
C MET A 427 -14.30 -6.08 -6.03
N THR A 428 -13.59 -5.15 -5.38
CA THR A 428 -14.20 -3.97 -4.76
C THR A 428 -14.85 -3.06 -5.80
N SER A 429 -14.23 -2.87 -6.97
CA SER A 429 -14.80 -2.09 -8.07
C SER A 429 -16.10 -2.68 -8.61
N LEU A 430 -16.21 -4.01 -8.70
CA LEU A 430 -17.43 -4.71 -9.14
C LEU A 430 -18.55 -4.64 -8.10
N LEU A 431 -18.22 -4.52 -6.81
CA LEU A 431 -19.18 -4.44 -5.72
C LEU A 431 -19.72 -3.02 -5.50
N THR A 432 -18.92 -2.00 -5.83
CA THR A 432 -19.25 -0.59 -5.61
C THR A 432 -20.59 -0.14 -6.26
N PRO A 433 -20.95 -0.56 -7.49
CA PRO A 433 -22.20 -0.16 -8.14
C PRO A 433 -23.47 -0.58 -7.39
N PHE A 434 -23.41 -1.64 -6.57
CA PHE A 434 -24.54 -2.08 -5.74
C PHE A 434 -24.80 -1.17 -4.55
N MET A 435 -23.82 -0.33 -4.18
CA MET A 435 -24.02 0.72 -3.20
C MET A 435 -24.84 1.83 -3.83
N SER A 436 -26.04 2.05 -3.29
CA SER A 436 -26.98 3.03 -3.84
C SER A 436 -26.65 4.41 -3.30
N CYS A 437 -26.31 5.33 -4.20
CA CYS A 437 -25.99 6.70 -3.85
C CYS A 437 -27.24 7.58 -3.75
N GLY A 438 -27.13 8.71 -3.06
CA GLY A 438 -28.22 9.68 -2.91
C GLY A 438 -28.82 10.15 -4.24
N ALA A 439 -28.03 10.16 -5.32
CA ALA A 439 -28.51 10.52 -6.66
C ALA A 439 -29.46 9.47 -7.29
N LYS A 440 -29.41 8.20 -6.84
CA LYS A 440 -30.36 7.16 -7.28
C LYS A 440 -31.72 7.29 -6.58
N LEU A 441 -31.75 7.94 -5.40
CA LEU A 441 -32.97 8.05 -4.60
C LEU A 441 -34.11 8.77 -5.36
N PRO A 442 -33.92 9.94 -5.99
CA PRO A 442 -34.99 10.57 -6.78
C PRO A 442 -35.55 9.67 -7.87
N VAL A 443 -34.69 8.90 -8.56
CA VAL A 443 -35.11 7.97 -9.62
C VAL A 443 -35.94 6.82 -9.02
N TYR A 444 -35.46 6.23 -7.92
CA TYR A 444 -36.19 5.18 -7.22
C TYR A 444 -37.53 5.67 -6.69
N THR A 445 -37.56 6.84 -6.08
CA THR A 445 -38.79 7.44 -5.56
C THR A 445 -39.76 7.77 -6.69
N PHE A 446 -39.29 8.34 -7.80
CA PHE A 446 -40.12 8.65 -8.96
C PHE A 446 -40.77 7.40 -9.55
N LEU A 447 -39.98 6.36 -9.84
CA LEU A 447 -40.50 5.10 -10.37
C LEU A 447 -41.41 4.40 -9.35
N ALA A 448 -41.04 4.38 -8.07
CA ALA A 448 -41.84 3.75 -7.04
C ALA A 448 -43.19 4.47 -6.83
N MET A 449 -43.23 5.80 -6.93
CA MET A 449 -44.49 6.56 -6.85
C MET A 449 -45.41 6.29 -8.05
N ILE A 450 -44.87 6.09 -9.24
CA ILE A 450 -45.66 5.77 -10.45
C ILE A 450 -46.26 4.37 -10.37
N PHE A 451 -45.44 3.36 -10.06
CA PHE A 451 -45.88 1.96 -10.11
C PHE A 451 -46.51 1.46 -8.80
N PHE A 452 -46.08 1.99 -7.65
CA PHE A 452 -46.48 1.53 -6.31
C PHE A 452 -46.82 2.69 -5.36
N PRO A 453 -47.82 3.53 -5.68
CA PRO A 453 -48.12 4.77 -4.95
C PRO A 453 -48.40 4.58 -3.45
N LYS A 454 -49.03 3.46 -3.05
CA LYS A 454 -49.34 3.17 -1.63
C LYS A 454 -48.17 2.54 -0.86
N GLY A 455 -47.10 2.13 -1.54
CA GLY A 455 -45.99 1.35 -0.97
C GLY A 455 -44.60 1.84 -1.37
N ALA A 456 -44.49 3.04 -1.96
CA ALA A 456 -43.25 3.53 -2.54
C ALA A 456 -42.07 3.49 -1.56
N ASN A 457 -42.31 3.83 -0.28
CA ASN A 457 -41.28 3.81 0.75
C ASN A 457 -40.72 2.40 1.00
N LEU A 458 -41.58 1.37 1.03
CA LEU A 458 -41.19 -0.03 1.19
C LEU A 458 -40.45 -0.55 -0.04
N VAL A 459 -40.86 -0.14 -1.24
CA VAL A 459 -40.18 -0.51 -2.49
C VAL A 459 -38.78 0.09 -2.52
N VAL A 460 -38.64 1.39 -2.21
CA VAL A 460 -37.34 2.05 -2.13
C VAL A 460 -36.46 1.39 -1.07
N PHE A 461 -36.97 1.13 0.13
CA PHE A 461 -36.24 0.40 1.17
C PHE A 461 -35.79 -0.99 0.70
N GLY A 462 -36.69 -1.74 0.04
CA GLY A 462 -36.41 -3.04 -0.54
C GLY A 462 -35.30 -3.00 -1.59
N LEU A 463 -35.27 -1.98 -2.46
CA LEU A 463 -34.19 -1.80 -3.45
C LEU A 463 -32.83 -1.60 -2.77
N TYR A 464 -32.75 -0.79 -1.71
CA TYR A 464 -31.51 -0.59 -0.96
C TYR A 464 -31.05 -1.88 -0.27
N MET A 465 -31.96 -2.59 0.40
CA MET A 465 -31.64 -3.87 1.06
C MET A 465 -31.19 -4.93 0.04
N THR A 466 -31.89 -5.03 -1.09
CA THR A 466 -31.54 -5.98 -2.16
C THR A 466 -30.17 -5.65 -2.75
N GLY A 467 -29.83 -4.37 -2.91
CA GLY A 467 -28.48 -3.96 -3.35
C GLY A 467 -27.37 -4.46 -2.41
N ILE A 468 -27.54 -4.29 -1.10
CA ILE A 468 -26.56 -4.76 -0.09
C ILE A 468 -26.45 -6.29 -0.13
N ILE A 469 -27.58 -7.00 -0.17
CA ILE A 469 -27.59 -8.47 -0.25
C ILE A 469 -26.89 -8.95 -1.53
N LEU A 470 -27.19 -8.34 -2.67
CA LEU A 470 -26.61 -8.74 -3.95
C LEU A 470 -25.12 -8.43 -3.99
N ALA A 471 -24.66 -7.32 -3.39
CA ALA A 471 -23.23 -7.06 -3.20
C ALA A 471 -22.55 -8.18 -2.39
N MET A 472 -23.12 -8.59 -1.26
CA MET A 472 -22.58 -9.70 -0.45
C MET A 472 -22.54 -11.01 -1.24
N LEU A 473 -23.62 -11.35 -1.96
CA LEU A 473 -23.71 -12.56 -2.76
C LEU A 473 -22.71 -12.57 -3.92
N THR A 474 -22.59 -11.47 -4.67
CA THR A 474 -21.60 -11.33 -5.75
C THR A 474 -20.19 -11.46 -5.20
N GLY A 475 -19.90 -10.87 -4.02
CA GLY A 475 -18.59 -11.01 -3.39
C GLY A 475 -18.25 -12.46 -3.04
N LEU A 476 -19.20 -13.17 -2.40
CA LEU A 476 -19.04 -14.59 -2.08
C LEU A 476 -18.91 -15.49 -3.31
N LEU A 477 -19.65 -15.17 -4.39
CA LEU A 477 -19.57 -15.89 -5.66
C LEU A 477 -18.19 -15.71 -6.30
N LEU A 478 -17.70 -14.47 -6.42
CA LEU A 478 -16.38 -14.16 -6.98
C LEU A 478 -15.24 -14.79 -6.18
N LYS A 479 -15.38 -14.83 -4.85
CA LYS A 479 -14.44 -15.53 -3.95
C LYS A 479 -14.34 -17.02 -4.27
N LYS A 480 -15.44 -17.69 -4.59
CA LYS A 480 -15.48 -19.14 -4.86
C LYS A 480 -15.14 -19.52 -6.30
N THR A 481 -15.36 -18.64 -7.27
CA THR A 481 -15.18 -18.96 -8.71
C THR A 481 -13.85 -18.44 -9.26
N LEU A 482 -13.72 -17.12 -9.43
CA LEU A 482 -12.65 -16.45 -10.18
C LEU A 482 -11.38 -16.21 -9.37
N PHE A 483 -11.49 -16.09 -8.04
CA PHE A 483 -10.36 -15.73 -7.18
C PHE A 483 -10.12 -16.74 -6.05
N LYS A 484 -9.77 -17.98 -6.42
CA LYS A 484 -9.55 -19.10 -5.48
C LYS A 484 -8.27 -19.00 -4.62
N THR A 485 -7.43 -18.00 -4.84
CA THR A 485 -6.15 -17.83 -4.11
C THR A 485 -6.37 -17.38 -2.67
N GLN A 486 -5.45 -17.71 -1.76
CA GLN A 486 -5.50 -17.35 -0.35
C GLN A 486 -5.64 -15.82 -0.17
N PRO A 487 -6.37 -15.34 0.86
CA PRO A 487 -6.37 -13.92 1.20
C PRO A 487 -4.92 -13.49 1.47
N SER A 488 -4.48 -12.34 0.95
CA SER A 488 -3.16 -11.81 1.28
C SER A 488 -3.04 -11.67 2.80
N ASP A 489 -1.89 -12.06 3.37
CA ASP A 489 -1.60 -11.87 4.78
C ASP A 489 -1.76 -10.39 5.13
N PHE A 490 -2.85 -10.09 5.82
CA PHE A 490 -3.23 -8.73 6.15
C PHE A 490 -2.43 -8.26 7.35
N VAL A 491 -1.20 -7.80 7.11
CA VAL A 491 -0.39 -7.12 8.12
C VAL A 491 -0.58 -5.62 7.94
N MET A 492 -1.58 -5.07 8.63
CA MET A 492 -1.86 -3.64 8.66
C MET A 492 -1.04 -2.98 9.77
N GLU A 493 -0.04 -2.19 9.36
CA GLU A 493 0.58 -1.20 10.23
C GLU A 493 -0.44 -0.09 10.52
N LEU A 494 -0.69 0.18 11.80
CA LEU A 494 -1.49 1.33 12.22
C LEU A 494 -0.53 2.53 12.33
N PRO A 495 -0.55 3.48 11.37
CA PRO A 495 0.31 4.67 11.45
C PRO A 495 -0.05 5.48 12.71
N ALA A 496 0.88 6.22 13.32
CA ALA A 496 0.52 7.09 14.44
C ALA A 496 -0.50 8.18 14.02
N TYR A 497 -1.28 8.73 14.96
CA TYR A 497 -2.12 9.89 14.64
C TYR A 497 -1.24 11.08 14.30
N HIS A 498 -1.57 11.74 13.20
CA HIS A 498 -0.91 12.97 12.77
C HIS A 498 -1.95 14.06 12.62
N LEU A 499 -1.60 15.30 12.96
CA LEU A 499 -2.45 16.45 12.68
C LEU A 499 -2.32 16.80 11.19
N PRO A 500 -3.40 16.71 10.40
CA PRO A 500 -3.31 16.91 8.97
C PRO A 500 -3.07 18.39 8.66
N THR A 501 -2.21 18.66 7.66
CA THR A 501 -1.90 20.04 7.26
C THR A 501 -2.94 20.55 6.25
N LEU A 502 -3.48 21.77 6.46
CA LEU A 502 -4.51 22.34 5.59
C LEU A 502 -4.07 22.43 4.12
N ASN A 503 -2.78 22.73 3.88
CA ASN A 503 -2.21 22.79 2.54
C ASN A 503 -2.20 21.42 1.86
N GLY A 504 -1.86 20.35 2.59
CA GLY A 504 -1.88 18.98 2.08
C GLY A 504 -3.30 18.56 1.66
N ILE A 505 -4.28 18.76 2.55
CA ILE A 505 -5.69 18.44 2.29
C ILE A 505 -6.20 19.14 1.03
N MET A 506 -5.97 20.45 0.91
CA MET A 506 -6.46 21.24 -0.24
C MET A 506 -5.77 20.85 -1.55
N MET A 507 -4.46 20.59 -1.52
CA MET A 507 -3.72 20.15 -2.70
C MET A 507 -4.22 18.77 -3.18
N HIS A 508 -4.37 17.80 -2.27
CA HIS A 508 -4.88 16.47 -2.61
C HIS A 508 -6.32 16.50 -3.13
N ALA A 509 -7.19 17.27 -2.48
CA ALA A 509 -8.58 17.43 -2.92
C ALA A 509 -8.67 18.09 -4.30
N TRP A 510 -7.85 19.12 -4.56
CA TRP A 510 -7.80 19.80 -5.86
C TRP A 510 -7.30 18.89 -6.98
N HIS A 511 -6.23 18.13 -6.75
CA HIS A 511 -5.73 17.17 -7.75
C HIS A 511 -6.78 16.11 -8.09
N ARG A 512 -7.43 15.51 -7.09
CA ARG A 512 -8.50 14.53 -7.30
C ARG A 512 -9.71 15.13 -8.03
N LEU A 513 -10.08 16.37 -7.70
CA LEU A 513 -11.16 17.07 -8.39
C LEU A 513 -10.81 17.39 -9.84
N LYS A 514 -9.60 17.90 -10.10
CA LYS A 514 -9.12 18.22 -11.46
C LYS A 514 -9.10 16.97 -12.34
N ASP A 515 -8.62 15.85 -11.81
CA ASP A 515 -8.63 14.57 -12.52
C ASP A 515 -10.06 14.12 -12.87
N PHE A 516 -11.04 14.36 -11.98
CA PHE A 516 -12.45 14.04 -12.24
C PHE A 516 -13.10 14.96 -13.29
N ILE A 517 -12.71 16.23 -13.36
CA ILE A 517 -13.29 17.18 -14.32
C ILE A 517 -12.69 17.01 -15.72
N LEU A 518 -11.39 16.70 -15.81
CA LEU A 518 -10.66 16.65 -17.08
C LEU A 518 -10.61 15.27 -17.74
N ARG A 519 -10.88 14.20 -17.01
CA ARG A 519 -10.94 12.81 -17.52
C ARG A 519 -12.36 12.30 -17.46
#